data_AF-A0A7D5C631-F1
#
_entry.id   AF-A0A7D5C631-F1
#
_cell.length_a   1.000
_cell.length_b   1.000
_cell.length_c   1.000
_cell.angle_alpha   90.00
_cell.angle_beta   90.00
_cell.angle_gamma   90.00
#
_symmetry.space_group_name_H-M   'P 1'
#
loop_
_entity.id
_entity.type
_entity.pdbx_description
1 polymer ?
#
loop_
_entity_poly.entity_id
_entity_poly.type
_entity_poly.pdbx_seq_one_letter_code
_entity_poly.pdbx_strand_id
1 'polypeptide(L)'
;MDPVALPLLLGLWLFDAAALAPLLLFGSTKRLLDAGPTDSRGANYLLGVTAYAVVHVLVAFAPGIVTGTVGGWWLVLATPGLLVAAWVTLGVIVPALGWWDPAEPDGWDGRLALGTVAVGYVGALAALGLFALVGLFAVFARYPG
;
A
#
# COMPACT_ATOMS: atom_id res chain seq x y z
N MET A 1 -13.73 -21.71 -5.08
CA MET A 1 -13.38 -20.29 -4.84
C MET A 1 -14.15 -19.46 -5.84
N ASP A 2 -14.69 -18.32 -5.43
CA ASP A 2 -15.37 -17.40 -6.35
C ASP A 2 -14.38 -17.00 -7.47
N PRO A 3 -14.72 -17.19 -8.76
CA PRO A 3 -13.84 -16.87 -9.89
C PRO A 3 -13.41 -15.39 -9.91
N VAL A 4 -14.11 -14.51 -9.22
CA VAL A 4 -13.80 -13.08 -9.11
C VAL A 4 -12.75 -12.79 -8.03
N ALA A 5 -12.60 -13.65 -7.01
CA ALA A 5 -11.74 -13.38 -5.86
C ALA A 5 -10.25 -13.33 -6.22
N LEU A 6 -9.78 -14.28 -7.05
CA LEU A 6 -8.37 -14.33 -7.49
C LEU A 6 -7.95 -13.08 -8.29
N PRO A 7 -8.71 -12.65 -9.32
CA PRO A 7 -8.44 -11.40 -10.02
C PRO A 7 -8.44 -10.17 -9.12
N LEU A 8 -9.33 -10.09 -8.13
CA LEU A 8 -9.36 -8.98 -7.18
C LEU A 8 -8.13 -8.94 -6.29
N LEU A 9 -7.71 -10.08 -5.74
CA LEU A 9 -6.48 -10.17 -4.93
C LEU A 9 -5.23 -9.85 -5.76
N LEU A 10 -5.16 -10.33 -6.99
CA LEU A 10 -4.08 -10.00 -7.91
C LEU A 10 -4.08 -8.51 -8.25
N GLY A 11 -5.24 -7.92 -8.52
CA GLY A 11 -5.39 -6.50 -8.78
C GLY A 11 -4.93 -5.63 -7.61
N LEU A 12 -5.31 -6.00 -6.38
CA LEU A 12 -4.86 -5.34 -5.16
C LEU A 12 -3.34 -5.44 -4.99
N TRP A 13 -2.79 -6.65 -5.15
CA TRP A 13 -1.35 -6.87 -5.03
C TRP A 13 -0.56 -6.06 -6.07
N LEU A 14 -1.03 -6.02 -7.33
CA LEU A 14 -0.44 -5.20 -8.39
C LEU A 14 -0.57 -3.70 -8.10
N PHE A 15 -1.69 -3.27 -7.53
CA PHE A 15 -1.88 -1.90 -7.08
C PHE A 15 -0.87 -1.53 -5.98
N ASP A 16 -0.74 -2.35 -4.95
CA ASP A 16 0.22 -2.12 -3.87
C ASP A 16 1.67 -2.14 -4.41
N ALA A 17 1.98 -3.07 -5.33
CA ALA A 17 3.26 -3.11 -6.01
C ALA A 17 3.54 -1.85 -6.84
N ALA A 18 2.54 -1.29 -7.52
CA ALA A 18 2.71 -0.06 -8.28
C ALA A 18 2.82 1.17 -7.36
N ALA A 19 2.03 1.21 -6.30
CA ALA A 19 2.01 2.31 -5.33
C ALA A 19 3.31 2.42 -4.52
N LEU A 20 3.95 1.30 -4.22
CA LEU A 20 5.21 1.25 -3.48
C LEU A 20 6.45 1.37 -4.40
N ALA A 21 6.31 1.18 -5.72
CA ALA A 21 7.43 1.21 -6.65
C ALA A 21 8.23 2.53 -6.65
N PRO A 22 7.62 3.72 -6.49
CA PRO A 22 8.37 4.98 -6.39
C PRO A 22 9.38 5.00 -5.24
N LEU A 23 9.19 4.20 -4.18
CA LEU A 23 10.15 4.11 -3.09
C LEU A 23 11.49 3.51 -3.55
N LEU A 24 11.48 2.70 -4.61
CA LEU A 24 12.69 2.16 -5.23
C LEU A 24 13.53 3.23 -5.94
N LEU A 25 13.11 4.49 -5.98
CA LEU A 25 13.96 5.57 -6.46
C LEU A 25 15.02 5.95 -5.42
N PHE A 26 14.70 5.83 -4.13
CA PHE A 26 15.54 6.29 -3.02
C PHE A 26 16.60 5.26 -2.63
N GLY A 27 17.82 5.73 -2.39
CA GLY A 27 18.94 4.92 -1.91
C GLY A 27 18.68 4.31 -0.53
N SER A 28 18.01 5.05 0.35
CA SER A 28 17.63 4.64 1.70
C SER A 28 16.71 3.42 1.70
N THR A 29 15.72 3.40 0.81
CA THR A 29 14.86 2.23 0.61
C THR A 29 15.62 1.07 -0.04
N LYS A 30 16.50 1.35 -1.02
CA LYS A 30 17.35 0.29 -1.61
C LYS A 30 18.22 -0.39 -0.58
N ARG A 31 18.87 0.36 0.32
CA ARG A 31 19.69 -0.20 1.41
C ARG A 31 18.86 -1.04 2.38
N LEU A 32 17.67 -0.56 2.74
CA LEU A 32 16.73 -1.35 3.56
C LEU A 32 16.39 -2.68 2.90
N LEU A 33 16.11 -2.66 1.59
CA LEU A 33 15.81 -3.87 0.84
C LEU A 33 17.04 -4.75 0.64
N ASP A 34 18.24 -4.19 0.52
CA ASP A 34 19.50 -4.95 0.39
C ASP A 34 19.91 -5.61 1.71
N ALA A 35 19.51 -5.06 2.86
CA ALA A 35 19.67 -5.65 4.19
C ALA A 35 18.57 -6.68 4.53
N GLY A 36 17.65 -6.94 3.59
CA GLY A 36 16.52 -7.83 3.78
C GLY A 36 16.91 -9.32 3.85
N PRO A 37 15.92 -10.20 4.06
CA PRO A 37 16.16 -11.62 4.32
C PRO A 37 16.63 -12.44 3.10
N THR A 38 16.61 -11.86 1.89
CA THR A 38 17.06 -12.53 0.66
C THR A 38 18.22 -11.78 0.01
N ASP A 39 19.03 -12.47 -0.80
CA ASP A 39 20.15 -11.88 -1.53
C ASP A 39 19.72 -11.02 -2.74
N SER A 40 18.41 -10.87 -2.97
CA SER A 40 17.85 -10.14 -4.11
C SER A 40 16.95 -9.01 -3.66
N ARG A 41 17.32 -7.77 -3.98
CA ARG A 41 16.50 -6.58 -3.75
C ARG A 41 15.09 -6.73 -4.31
N GLY A 42 14.97 -7.31 -5.51
CA GLY A 42 13.69 -7.56 -6.15
C GLY A 42 12.83 -8.54 -5.34
N ALA A 43 13.42 -9.61 -4.82
CA ALA A 43 12.70 -10.54 -3.96
C ALA A 43 12.30 -9.90 -2.62
N ASN A 44 13.19 -9.14 -1.97
CA ASN A 44 12.86 -8.40 -0.75
C ASN A 44 11.75 -7.36 -0.97
N TYR A 45 11.74 -6.71 -2.14
CA TYR A 45 10.66 -5.81 -2.54
C TYR A 45 9.32 -6.55 -2.66
N LEU A 46 9.28 -7.64 -3.41
CA LEU A 46 8.06 -8.43 -3.60
C LEU A 46 7.57 -9.05 -2.29
N LEU A 47 8.47 -9.43 -1.38
CA LEU A 47 8.12 -9.87 -0.03
C LEU A 47 7.46 -8.74 0.76
N GLY A 48 8.03 -7.53 0.73
CA GLY A 48 7.45 -6.35 1.38
C GLY A 48 6.06 -5.99 0.83
N VAL A 49 5.92 -5.97 -0.50
CA VAL A 49 4.62 -5.75 -1.18
C VAL A 49 3.61 -6.83 -0.77
N THR A 50 4.02 -8.09 -0.75
CA THR A 50 3.13 -9.21 -0.39
C THR A 50 2.71 -9.12 1.07
N ALA A 51 3.63 -8.82 1.99
CA ALA A 51 3.31 -8.61 3.40
C ALA A 51 2.33 -7.43 3.57
N TYR A 52 2.56 -6.33 2.86
CA TYR A 52 1.66 -5.18 2.86
C TYR A 52 0.28 -5.55 2.31
N ALA A 53 0.18 -6.25 1.18
CA ALA A 53 -1.08 -6.69 0.58
C ALA A 53 -1.88 -7.62 1.52
N VAL A 54 -1.20 -8.53 2.23
CA VAL A 54 -1.84 -9.38 3.26
C VAL A 54 -2.44 -8.52 4.37
N VAL A 55 -1.67 -7.58 4.92
CA VAL A 55 -2.17 -6.63 5.92
C VAL A 55 -3.31 -5.79 5.38
N HIS A 56 -3.23 -5.38 4.11
CA HIS A 56 -4.25 -4.58 3.43
C HIS A 56 -5.58 -5.32 3.37
N VAL A 57 -5.58 -6.58 2.93
CA VAL A 57 -6.76 -7.44 2.93
C VAL A 57 -7.28 -7.64 4.36
N LEU A 58 -6.41 -7.99 5.31
CA LEU A 58 -6.84 -8.24 6.68
C LEU A 58 -7.51 -7.02 7.32
N VAL A 59 -6.95 -5.83 7.13
CA VAL A 59 -7.52 -4.58 7.67
C VAL A 59 -8.80 -4.19 6.92
N ALA A 60 -8.82 -4.28 5.59
CA ALA A 60 -10.00 -3.94 4.79
C ALA A 60 -11.21 -4.82 5.14
N PHE A 61 -11.00 -6.10 5.46
CA PHE A 61 -12.05 -7.06 5.77
C PHE A 61 -12.23 -7.34 7.27
N ALA A 62 -11.41 -6.76 8.16
CA ALA A 62 -11.48 -6.97 9.61
C ALA A 62 -12.91 -6.78 10.19
N PRO A 63 -13.67 -5.73 9.82
CA PRO A 63 -15.04 -5.59 10.31
C PRO A 63 -15.95 -6.74 9.85
N GLY A 64 -15.74 -7.27 8.66
CA GLY A 64 -16.50 -8.42 8.14
C GLY A 64 -16.23 -9.69 8.93
N ILE A 65 -15.00 -9.89 9.38
CA ILE A 65 -14.62 -11.02 10.26
C ILE A 65 -15.33 -10.92 11.62
N VAL A 66 -15.46 -9.71 12.17
CA VAL A 66 -16.03 -9.49 13.51
C VAL A 66 -17.56 -9.38 13.49
N THR A 67 -18.12 -8.70 12.50
CA THR A 67 -19.53 -8.29 12.46
C THR A 67 -20.35 -8.95 11.36
N GLY A 68 -19.72 -9.73 10.48
CA GLY A 68 -20.37 -10.35 9.32
C GLY A 68 -20.63 -9.41 8.14
N THR A 69 -20.31 -8.11 8.27
CA THR A 69 -20.50 -7.12 7.20
C THR A 69 -19.32 -6.15 7.11
N VAL A 70 -19.04 -5.64 5.91
CA VAL A 70 -18.03 -4.59 5.69
C VAL A 70 -18.74 -3.35 5.16
N GLY A 71 -18.68 -2.25 5.91
CA GLY A 71 -19.23 -0.98 5.47
C GLY A 71 -18.38 -0.35 4.37
N GLY A 72 -19.01 0.23 3.34
CA GLY A 72 -18.29 0.88 2.25
C GLY A 72 -17.35 2.02 2.71
N TRP A 73 -17.73 2.77 3.75
CA TRP A 73 -16.88 3.82 4.33
C TRP A 73 -15.59 3.25 4.94
N TRP A 74 -15.61 2.04 5.49
CA TRP A 74 -14.43 1.40 6.04
C TRP A 74 -13.44 1.06 4.94
N LEU A 75 -13.91 0.51 3.83
CA LEU A 75 -13.07 0.24 2.66
C LEU A 75 -12.43 1.51 2.12
N VAL A 76 -13.18 2.62 2.11
CA VAL A 76 -12.66 3.95 1.71
C VAL A 76 -11.57 4.45 2.65
N LEU A 77 -11.68 4.19 3.97
CA LEU A 77 -10.71 4.65 4.96
C LEU A 77 -9.54 3.67 5.18
N ALA A 78 -9.71 2.39 4.86
CA ALA A 78 -8.71 1.35 5.12
C ALA A 78 -7.42 1.62 4.34
N THR A 79 -7.52 1.88 3.04
CA THR A 79 -6.36 2.17 2.17
C THR A 79 -5.57 3.39 2.62
N PRO A 80 -6.17 4.58 2.84
CA PRO A 80 -5.44 5.71 3.40
C PRO A 80 -4.91 5.42 4.82
N GLY A 81 -5.71 4.79 5.69
CA GLY A 81 -5.28 4.43 7.05
C GLY A 81 -4.02 3.55 7.07
N LEU A 82 -3.95 2.57 6.18
CA LEU A 82 -2.79 1.70 5.99
C LEU A 82 -1.57 2.45 5.46
N LEU A 83 -1.78 3.43 4.59
CA LEU A 83 -0.68 4.24 4.09
C LEU A 83 -0.08 5.13 5.17
N VAL A 84 -0.92 5.70 6.05
CA VAL A 84 -0.46 6.42 7.27
C VAL A 84 0.26 5.46 8.21
N ALA A 85 -0.27 4.26 8.42
CA ALA A 85 0.39 3.24 9.25
C ALA A 85 1.75 2.83 8.67
N ALA A 86 1.87 2.68 7.34
CA ALA A 86 3.13 2.40 6.67
C ALA A 86 4.12 3.56 6.83
N TRP A 87 3.66 4.80 6.71
CA TRP A 87 4.46 5.99 6.96
C TRP A 87 5.01 6.03 8.39
N VAL A 88 4.16 5.79 9.40
CA VAL A 88 4.58 5.70 10.81
C VAL A 88 5.53 4.52 11.04
N THR A 89 5.24 3.38 10.43
CA THR A 89 6.08 2.18 10.56
C THR A 89 7.48 2.46 10.04
N LEU A 90 7.60 3.00 8.83
CA LEU A 90 8.91 3.33 8.24
C LEU A 90 9.57 4.52 8.93
N GLY A 91 8.83 5.57 9.27
CA GLY A 91 9.40 6.80 9.82
C GLY A 91 9.74 6.74 11.31
N VAL A 92 9.12 5.82 12.06
CA VAL A 92 9.23 5.76 13.54
C VAL A 92 9.59 4.38 14.03
N ILE A 93 8.83 3.33 13.65
CA ILE A 93 8.98 2.00 14.26
C ILE A 93 10.26 1.31 13.78
N VAL A 94 10.46 1.19 12.46
CA VAL A 94 11.62 0.52 11.87
C VAL A 94 12.94 1.18 12.32
N PRO A 95 13.03 2.52 12.39
CA PRO A 95 14.21 3.19 12.95
C PRO A 95 14.39 3.00 14.45
N ALA A 96 13.30 3.04 15.23
CA ALA A 96 13.39 2.78 16.68
C ALA A 96 13.88 1.36 17.01
N LEU A 97 13.67 0.40 16.11
CA LEU A 97 14.17 -0.96 16.22
C LEU A 97 15.62 -1.13 15.72
N GLY A 98 16.24 -0.06 15.19
CA GLY A 98 17.59 -0.10 14.62
C GLY A 98 17.70 -0.87 13.30
N TRP A 99 16.56 -1.16 12.65
CA TRP A 99 16.53 -1.92 11.39
C TRP A 99 16.76 -1.05 10.16
N TRP A 100 16.55 0.26 10.29
CA TRP A 100 16.75 1.23 9.22
C TRP A 100 17.04 2.62 9.78
N ASP A 101 18.07 3.29 9.28
CA ASP A 101 18.23 4.72 9.55
C ASP A 101 17.85 5.56 8.31
N PRO A 102 16.69 6.25 8.32
CA PRO A 102 16.32 7.18 7.26
C PRO A 102 17.24 8.41 7.20
N ALA A 103 18.00 8.69 8.26
CA ALA A 103 18.94 9.79 8.35
C ALA A 103 20.29 9.49 7.67
N GLU A 104 20.56 8.25 7.28
CA GLU A 104 21.80 7.91 6.59
C GLU A 104 21.71 8.08 5.07
N PRO A 105 22.82 8.41 4.38
CA PRO A 105 24.05 8.96 4.97
C PRO A 105 23.90 10.43 5.41
N ASP A 106 22.98 11.17 4.80
CA ASP A 106 22.74 12.62 4.94
C ASP A 106 21.25 12.95 5.19
N GLY A 107 20.39 11.93 5.24
CA GLY A 107 19.01 11.98 5.71
C GLY A 107 18.01 12.66 4.79
N TRP A 108 18.50 13.34 3.76
CA TRP A 108 17.67 13.93 2.71
C TRP A 108 16.89 12.86 1.94
N ASP A 109 17.57 11.78 1.57
CA ASP A 109 17.00 10.70 0.76
C ASP A 109 15.92 9.90 1.51
N GLY A 110 16.08 9.67 2.82
CA GLY A 110 15.05 9.03 3.65
C GLY A 110 13.84 9.94 3.91
N ARG A 111 14.05 11.26 4.06
CA ARG A 111 12.95 12.24 4.15
C ARG A 111 12.15 12.30 2.85
N LEU A 112 12.81 12.25 1.69
CA LEU A 112 12.13 12.18 0.40
C LEU A 112 11.36 10.88 0.23
N ALA A 113 11.91 9.73 0.66
CA ALA A 113 11.18 8.47 0.66
C ALA A 113 9.90 8.52 1.50
N LEU A 114 9.97 9.08 2.71
CA LEU A 114 8.80 9.32 3.57
C LEU A 114 7.82 10.32 2.95
N GLY A 115 8.33 11.37 2.29
CA GLY A 115 7.54 12.32 1.53
C GLY A 115 6.80 11.67 0.36
N THR A 116 7.43 10.72 -0.33
CA THR A 116 6.80 9.96 -1.42
C THR A 116 5.70 9.03 -0.92
N VAL A 117 5.85 8.40 0.25
CA VAL A 117 4.73 7.68 0.89
C VAL A 117 3.58 8.65 1.17
N ALA A 118 3.87 9.84 1.71
CA ALA A 118 2.84 10.85 2.00
C ALA A 118 2.16 11.41 0.74
N VAL A 119 2.89 11.59 -0.37
CA VAL A 119 2.32 12.02 -1.67
C VAL A 119 1.57 10.88 -2.36
N GLY A 120 2.02 9.63 -2.18
CA GLY A 120 1.31 8.43 -2.58
C GLY A 120 -0.11 8.37 -2.00
N TYR A 121 -0.35 9.00 -0.86
CA TYR A 121 -1.68 9.18 -0.27
C TYR A 121 -2.62 9.98 -1.16
N VAL A 122 -2.13 11.09 -1.71
CA VAL A 122 -2.91 11.94 -2.64
C VAL A 122 -3.18 11.17 -3.93
N GLY A 123 -2.19 10.42 -4.44
CA GLY A 123 -2.35 9.56 -5.60
C GLY A 123 -3.35 8.43 -5.38
N ALA A 124 -3.32 7.78 -4.23
CA ALA A 124 -4.26 6.72 -3.86
C ALA A 124 -5.69 7.25 -3.72
N LEU A 125 -5.88 8.42 -3.09
CA LEU A 125 -7.20 9.08 -3.03
C LEU A 125 -7.72 9.45 -4.43
N ALA A 126 -6.84 9.93 -5.33
CA ALA A 126 -7.21 10.24 -6.70
C ALA A 126 -7.59 8.97 -7.49
N ALA A 127 -6.83 7.88 -7.34
CA ALA A 127 -7.11 6.59 -7.97
C ALA A 127 -8.41 5.97 -7.44
N LEU A 128 -8.67 6.05 -6.13
CA LEU A 128 -9.92 5.61 -5.51
C LEU A 128 -11.11 6.41 -6.05
N GLY A 129 -10.94 7.73 -6.18
CA GLY A 129 -11.92 8.62 -6.81
C GLY A 129 -12.18 8.24 -8.27
N LEU A 130 -11.15 7.95 -9.05
CA LEU A 130 -11.28 7.50 -10.44
C LEU A 130 -11.99 6.15 -10.53
N PHE A 131 -11.66 5.20 -9.66
CA PHE A 131 -12.29 3.88 -9.64
C PHE A 131 -13.77 3.97 -9.26
N ALA A 132 -14.11 4.82 -8.29
CA ALA A 132 -15.50 5.14 -7.94
C ALA A 132 -16.24 5.80 -9.11
N LEU A 133 -15.59 6.72 -9.83
CA LEU A 133 -16.15 7.38 -11.01
C LEU A 133 -16.40 6.38 -12.15
N VAL A 134 -15.44 5.50 -12.44
CA VAL A 134 -15.56 4.45 -13.45
C VAL A 134 -16.65 3.45 -13.06
N GLY A 135 -16.71 3.05 -11.78
CA GLY A 135 -17.77 2.19 -11.26
C GLY A 135 -19.15 2.84 -11.42
N LEU A 136 -19.27 4.14 -11.11
CA LEU A 136 -20.50 4.91 -11.30
C LEU A 136 -20.90 4.97 -12.79
N PHE A 137 -19.95 5.29 -13.68
CA PHE A 137 -20.17 5.28 -15.13
C PHE A 137 -20.58 3.89 -15.65
N ALA A 138 -19.97 2.82 -15.14
CA ALA A 138 -20.32 1.44 -15.49
C ALA A 138 -21.74 1.07 -15.04
N VAL A 139 -22.19 1.57 -13.89
CA VAL A 139 -23.57 1.42 -13.40
C VAL A 139 -24.55 2.20 -14.29
N PHE A 140 -24.27 3.46 -14.60
CA PHE A 140 -25.10 4.27 -15.51
C PHE A 140 -25.15 3.71 -16.94
N ALA A 141 -24.04 3.14 -17.42
CA ALA A 141 -24.01 2.48 -18.74
C ALA A 141 -24.83 1.18 -18.78
N ARG A 142 -25.05 0.52 -17.63
CA ARG A 142 -25.85 -0.72 -17.52
C ARG A 142 -27.33 -0.47 -17.24
N TYR A 143 -27.69 0.72 -16.76
CA TYR A 143 -29.07 1.15 -16.53
C TYR A 143 -29.32 2.50 -17.21
N PRO A 144 -29.53 2.52 -18.54
CA PRO A 144 -29.88 3.73 -19.26
C PRO A 144 -31.37 4.00 -19.09
N GLY A 145 -31.77 4.68 -18.02
CA GLY A 145 -33.13 5.26 -17.86
C GLY A 145 -34.30 4.28 -17.92
#